data_AF-A0A843DAK4-F1
#
_entry.id   AF-A0A843DAK4-F1
#
_cell.length_a   1.000
_cell.length_b   1.000
_cell.length_c   1.000
_cell.angle_alpha   90.00
_cell.angle_beta   90.00
_cell.angle_gamma   90.00
#
_symmetry.space_group_name_H-M   'P 1'
#
loop_
_entity.id
_entity.type
_entity.pdbx_description
1 polymer ?
#
loop_
_entity_poly.entity_id
_entity_poly.type
_entity_poly.pdbx_seq_one_letter_code
_entity_poly.pdbx_strand_id
1 'polypeptide(L)'
;LITEAKDAVNLAWMKEAGIPTVTLKKYAAAGLADPQKFVSFHPAGISLASGVSVTTVCSHQAKVAEAAGCKAPEKLSKPQFEKGTAALAGKADAEVLTALALAGAWDIESLAAADAKALSAQTGVDAKVIAKLQKVKK
;
A
#
# COMPACT_ATOMS: atom_id res chain seq x y z
N LEU A 1 -6.73 -5.35 23.62
CA LEU A 1 -6.08 -6.53 24.24
C LEU A 1 -5.67 -7.61 23.23
N ILE A 2 -6.57 -8.39 22.60
CA ILE A 2 -6.14 -9.47 21.68
C ILE A 2 -5.46 -8.94 20.40
N THR A 3 -6.03 -7.89 19.78
CA THR A 3 -5.46 -7.29 18.56
C THR A 3 -4.08 -6.68 18.80
N GLU A 4 -3.92 -5.93 19.89
CA GLU A 4 -2.64 -5.28 20.25
C GLU A 4 -1.54 -6.31 20.56
N ALA A 5 -1.90 -7.42 21.23
CA ALA A 5 -0.96 -8.52 21.47
C ALA A 5 -0.53 -9.19 20.16
N LYS A 6 -1.46 -9.40 19.22
CA LYS A 6 -1.15 -9.95 17.90
C LYS A 6 -0.25 -9.01 17.10
N ASP A 7 -0.54 -7.71 17.10
CA ASP A 7 0.27 -6.71 16.41
C ASP A 7 1.68 -6.64 17.00
N ALA A 8 1.84 -6.73 18.32
CA ALA A 8 3.15 -6.77 18.95
C ALA A 8 3.98 -7.99 18.51
N VAL A 9 3.37 -9.18 18.45
CA VAL A 9 4.02 -10.41 17.96
C VAL A 9 4.41 -10.27 16.49
N ASN A 10 3.48 -9.79 15.65
CA ASN A 10 3.74 -9.60 14.24
C ASN A 10 4.87 -8.60 13.97
N LEU A 11 4.90 -7.47 14.69
CA LEU A 11 5.96 -6.47 14.57
C LEU A 11 7.31 -7.02 15.06
N ALA A 12 7.33 -7.85 16.11
CA ALA A 12 8.55 -8.53 16.53
C ALA A 12 9.07 -9.48 15.45
N TRP A 13 8.18 -10.25 14.81
CA TRP A 13 8.54 -11.12 13.70
C TRP A 13 9.06 -10.33 12.49
N MET A 14 8.41 -9.22 12.10
CA MET A 14 8.92 -8.36 11.01
C MET A 14 10.27 -7.73 11.36
N LYS A 15 10.53 -7.45 12.64
CA LYS A 15 11.83 -6.99 13.10
C LYS A 15 12.90 -8.08 12.90
N GLU A 16 12.59 -9.33 13.22
CA GLU A 16 13.47 -10.49 12.98
C GLU A 16 13.72 -10.71 11.48
N ALA A 17 12.73 -10.43 10.63
CA ALA A 17 12.87 -10.38 9.17
C ALA A 17 13.73 -9.20 8.67
N GLY A 18 14.28 -8.37 9.56
CA GLY A 18 15.25 -7.33 9.23
C GLY A 18 14.64 -5.96 8.90
N ILE A 19 13.42 -5.67 9.37
CA ILE A 19 12.81 -4.34 9.27
C ILE A 19 13.22 -3.49 10.47
N PRO A 20 13.73 -2.26 10.28
CA PRO A 20 14.12 -1.39 11.37
C PRO A 20 12.94 -0.99 12.28
N THR A 21 13.17 -0.97 13.60
CA THR A 21 12.17 -0.58 14.61
C THR A 21 11.51 0.78 14.33
N VAL A 22 12.28 1.76 13.86
CA VAL A 22 11.77 3.10 13.53
C VAL A 22 10.76 3.07 12.39
N THR A 23 10.94 2.17 11.42
CA THR A 23 10.02 2.01 10.29
C THR A 23 8.81 1.18 10.69
N LEU A 24 8.98 0.16 11.52
CA LEU A 24 7.88 -0.66 12.05
C LEU A 24 6.83 0.20 12.79
N LYS A 25 7.26 1.21 13.55
CA LYS A 25 6.34 2.16 14.18
C LYS A 25 5.47 2.91 13.16
N LYS A 26 6.02 3.28 12.00
CA LYS A 26 5.27 3.93 10.92
C LYS A 26 4.27 2.98 10.27
N TYR A 27 4.66 1.73 10.03
CA TYR A 27 3.74 0.72 9.48
C TYR A 27 2.62 0.39 10.46
N ALA A 28 2.92 0.24 11.75
CA ALA A 28 1.92 0.03 12.78
C ALA A 28 0.91 1.19 12.86
N ALA A 29 1.38 2.44 12.83
CA ALA A 29 0.51 3.62 12.79
C ALA A 29 -0.38 3.69 11.53
N ALA A 30 0.06 3.07 10.43
CA ALA A 30 -0.70 2.93 9.19
C ALA A 30 -1.59 1.67 9.15
N GLY A 31 -1.71 0.90 10.25
CA GLY A 31 -2.50 -0.34 10.29
C GLY A 31 -1.87 -1.52 9.53
N LEU A 32 -0.57 -1.45 9.26
CA LEU A 32 0.20 -2.42 8.46
C LEU A 32 1.13 -3.29 9.34
N ALA A 33 0.66 -3.63 10.55
CA ALA A 33 1.41 -4.49 11.47
C ALA A 33 1.37 -5.97 11.08
N ASP A 34 0.40 -6.39 10.26
CA ASP A 34 0.27 -7.79 9.83
C ASP A 34 1.21 -8.09 8.65
N PRO A 35 2.14 -9.08 8.75
CA PRO A 35 3.14 -9.34 7.72
C PRO A 35 2.53 -9.86 6.42
N GLN A 36 1.46 -10.67 6.51
CA GLN A 36 0.79 -11.20 5.32
C GLN A 36 0.05 -10.09 4.59
N LYS A 37 -0.63 -9.21 5.33
CA LYS A 37 -1.25 -8.02 4.72
C LYS A 37 -0.19 -7.10 4.12
N PHE A 38 0.90 -6.87 4.83
CA PHE A 38 2.00 -6.01 4.40
C PHE A 38 2.58 -6.44 3.05
N VAL A 39 2.75 -7.74 2.80
CA VAL A 39 3.20 -8.23 1.48
C VAL A 39 2.08 -8.30 0.44
N SER A 40 0.81 -8.42 0.85
CA SER A 40 -0.31 -8.45 -0.09
C SER A 40 -0.65 -7.10 -0.71
N PHE A 41 -0.34 -6.00 -0.01
CA PHE A 41 -0.63 -4.65 -0.48
C PHE A 41 0.41 -4.13 -1.47
N HIS A 42 -0.04 -3.27 -2.36
CA HIS A 42 0.84 -2.65 -3.35
C HIS A 42 1.76 -1.59 -2.70
N PRO A 43 3.06 -1.53 -3.05
CA PRO A 43 4.06 -0.67 -2.39
C PRO A 43 3.72 0.82 -2.43
N ALA A 44 3.03 1.28 -3.49
CA ALA A 44 2.60 2.67 -3.60
C ALA A 44 1.65 3.08 -2.45
N GLY A 45 0.64 2.25 -2.17
CA GLY A 45 -0.30 2.51 -1.09
C GLY A 45 0.35 2.49 0.29
N ILE A 46 1.27 1.54 0.53
CA ILE A 46 2.03 1.50 1.79
C ILE A 46 2.89 2.76 1.93
N SER A 47 3.51 3.23 0.85
CA SER A 47 4.31 4.45 0.87
C SER A 47 3.47 5.68 1.23
N LEU A 48 2.29 5.81 0.62
CA LEU A 48 1.34 6.89 0.92
C LEU A 48 0.81 6.82 2.37
N ALA A 49 0.45 5.63 2.85
CA ALA A 49 -0.11 5.44 4.19
C ALA A 49 0.91 5.66 5.31
N SER A 50 2.16 5.22 5.10
CA SER A 50 3.20 5.22 6.15
C SER A 50 4.19 6.38 6.08
N GLY A 51 4.23 7.11 4.97
CA GLY A 51 5.24 8.14 4.70
C GLY A 51 6.67 7.57 4.57
N VAL A 52 6.82 6.26 4.36
CA VAL A 52 8.10 5.62 4.05
C VAL A 52 8.32 5.64 2.54
N SER A 53 9.55 5.89 2.07
CA SER A 53 9.81 5.93 0.63
C SER A 53 9.46 4.61 -0.05
N VAL A 54 8.91 4.67 -1.26
CA VAL A 54 8.50 3.49 -2.04
C VAL A 54 9.64 2.49 -2.25
N THR A 55 10.88 2.96 -2.41
CA THR A 55 12.07 2.11 -2.57
C THR A 55 12.41 1.34 -1.29
N THR A 56 12.24 1.99 -0.14
CA THR A 56 12.41 1.37 1.17
C THR A 56 11.30 0.36 1.41
N VAL A 57 10.05 0.71 1.09
CA VAL A 57 8.91 -0.20 1.17
C VAL A 57 9.14 -1.46 0.33
N CYS A 58 9.56 -1.32 -0.93
CA CYS A 58 9.85 -2.48 -1.80
C CYS A 58 10.93 -3.39 -1.18
N SER A 59 12.01 -2.79 -0.65
CA SER A 59 13.07 -3.54 0.03
C SER A 59 12.55 -4.27 1.27
N HIS A 60 11.70 -3.63 2.06
CA HIS A 60 11.12 -4.23 3.25
C HIS A 60 10.13 -5.35 2.92
N GLN A 61 9.26 -5.15 1.93
CA GLN A 61 8.35 -6.18 1.46
C GLN A 61 9.11 -7.40 0.91
N ALA A 62 10.23 -7.20 0.22
CA ALA A 62 11.07 -8.30 -0.24
C ALA A 62 11.62 -9.15 0.92
N LYS A 63 12.14 -8.50 1.98
CA LYS A 63 12.62 -9.20 3.19
C LYS A 63 11.51 -9.96 3.93
N VAL A 64 10.36 -9.32 4.10
CA VAL A 64 9.19 -9.94 4.75
C VAL A 64 8.68 -11.12 3.93
N ALA A 65 8.62 -10.99 2.60
CA ALA A 65 8.19 -12.06 1.71
C ALA A 65 9.16 -13.25 1.71
N GLU A 66 10.47 -12.99 1.69
CA GLU A 66 11.51 -14.00 1.82
C GLU A 66 11.39 -14.77 3.14
N ALA A 67 11.28 -14.06 4.27
CA ALA A 67 11.11 -14.67 5.59
C ALA A 67 9.79 -15.46 5.71
N ALA A 68 8.74 -15.04 5.00
CA ALA A 68 7.44 -15.72 4.97
C ALA A 68 7.36 -16.86 3.93
N GLY A 69 8.41 -17.06 3.12
CA GLY A 69 8.40 -18.06 2.05
C GLY A 69 7.39 -17.78 0.93
N CYS A 70 7.04 -16.51 0.69
CA CYS A 70 6.09 -16.11 -0.34
C CYS A 70 6.74 -15.23 -1.43
N LYS A 71 6.01 -15.02 -2.54
CA LYS A 71 6.51 -14.22 -3.66
C LYS A 71 6.60 -12.75 -3.25
N ALA A 72 7.76 -12.14 -3.51
CA ALA A 72 7.94 -10.70 -3.30
C ALA A 72 6.96 -9.87 -4.16
N PRO A 73 6.41 -8.78 -3.62
CA PRO A 73 5.56 -7.87 -4.37
C PRO A 73 6.27 -7.21 -5.56
N GLU A 74 5.49 -6.59 -6.44
CA GLU A 74 6.02 -5.86 -7.58
C GLU A 74 7.01 -4.77 -7.15
N LYS A 75 8.08 -4.60 -7.93
CA LYS A 75 9.05 -3.53 -7.69
C LYS A 75 8.54 -2.24 -8.31
N LEU A 76 8.55 -1.17 -7.54
CA LEU A 76 8.18 0.15 -8.00
C LEU A 76 9.34 1.13 -7.80
N SER A 77 9.82 1.72 -8.89
CA SER A 77 10.87 2.74 -8.81
C SER A 77 10.32 4.08 -8.28
N LYS A 78 11.20 4.88 -7.67
CA LYS A 78 10.83 6.22 -7.19
C LYS A 78 10.27 7.13 -8.30
N PRO A 79 10.88 7.23 -9.50
CA PRO A 79 10.35 8.08 -10.57
C PRO A 79 8.98 7.62 -11.07
N GLN A 80 8.75 6.31 -11.17
CA GLN A 80 7.44 5.77 -11.54
C GLN A 80 6.38 6.16 -10.51
N PHE A 81 6.67 5.91 -9.23
CA PHE A 81 5.77 6.27 -8.13
C PHE A 81 5.43 7.76 -8.09
N GLU A 82 6.43 8.64 -8.15
CA GLU A 82 6.22 10.10 -8.11
C GLU A 82 5.39 10.57 -9.29
N LYS A 83 5.70 10.10 -10.51
CA LYS A 83 4.93 10.44 -11.71
C LYS A 83 3.49 9.95 -11.62
N GLY A 84 3.28 8.70 -11.20
CA GLY A 84 1.95 8.10 -11.14
C GLY A 84 1.06 8.75 -10.09
N THR A 85 1.58 8.95 -8.89
CA THR A 85 0.82 9.58 -7.79
C THR A 85 0.57 11.06 -8.02
N ALA A 86 1.53 11.81 -8.59
CA ALA A 86 1.34 13.23 -8.92
C ALA A 86 0.19 13.43 -9.92
N ALA A 87 -0.04 12.49 -10.83
CA ALA A 87 -1.13 12.57 -11.79
C ALA A 87 -2.53 12.44 -11.14
N LEU A 88 -2.61 11.79 -9.98
CA LEU A 88 -3.83 11.63 -9.18
C LEU A 88 -3.94 12.66 -8.05
N ALA A 89 -2.87 13.38 -7.73
CA ALA A 89 -2.84 14.34 -6.64
C ALA A 89 -3.93 15.42 -6.81
N GLY A 90 -4.69 15.67 -5.74
CA GLY A 90 -5.78 16.65 -5.73
C GLY A 90 -7.04 16.24 -6.52
N LYS A 91 -7.10 15.03 -7.07
CA LYS A 91 -8.30 14.52 -7.78
C LYS A 91 -9.34 13.90 -6.83
N ALA A 92 -8.90 13.47 -5.65
CA ALA A 92 -9.72 12.98 -4.54
C ALA A 92 -8.97 13.17 -3.21
N ASP A 93 -9.66 12.88 -2.11
CA ASP A 93 -9.07 12.88 -0.77
C ASP A 93 -7.90 11.91 -0.66
N ALA A 94 -6.90 12.28 0.14
CA ALA A 94 -5.68 11.48 0.31
C ALA A 94 -5.98 10.06 0.83
N GLU A 95 -6.99 9.90 1.68
CA GLU A 95 -7.44 8.61 2.20
C GLU A 95 -7.99 7.71 1.08
N VAL A 96 -8.80 8.28 0.18
CA VAL A 96 -9.33 7.57 -1.00
C VAL A 96 -8.19 7.14 -1.91
N LEU A 97 -7.28 8.06 -2.27
CA LEU A 97 -6.14 7.74 -3.12
C LEU A 97 -5.22 6.67 -2.49
N THR A 98 -5.03 6.72 -1.18
CA THR A 98 -4.24 5.73 -0.44
C THR A 98 -4.90 4.36 -0.46
N ALA A 99 -6.22 4.29 -0.23
CA ALA A 99 -6.97 3.03 -0.27
C ALA A 99 -6.93 2.38 -1.66
N LEU A 100 -7.12 3.17 -2.72
CA LEU A 100 -7.01 2.70 -4.10
C LEU A 100 -5.57 2.24 -4.42
N ALA A 101 -4.56 3.00 -3.97
CA ALA A 101 -3.17 2.65 -4.18
C ALA A 101 -2.74 1.39 -3.42
N LEU A 102 -3.31 1.09 -2.24
CA LEU A 102 -3.08 -0.17 -1.51
C LEU A 102 -3.61 -1.38 -2.29
N ALA A 103 -4.72 -1.19 -3.01
CA ALA A 103 -5.31 -2.20 -3.89
C ALA A 103 -4.66 -2.28 -5.29
N GLY A 104 -3.64 -1.46 -5.56
CA GLY A 104 -2.89 -1.49 -6.82
C GLY A 104 -3.33 -0.47 -7.88
N ALA A 105 -4.31 0.38 -7.59
CA ALA A 105 -4.71 1.50 -8.45
C ALA A 105 -4.05 2.80 -7.98
N TRP A 106 -2.78 3.02 -8.35
CA TRP A 106 -1.92 4.08 -7.81
C TRP A 106 -1.50 5.14 -8.84
N ASP A 107 -1.81 4.92 -10.11
CA ASP A 107 -1.62 5.87 -11.21
C ASP A 107 -2.87 5.90 -12.12
N ILE A 108 -2.88 6.77 -13.12
CA ILE A 108 -4.02 6.88 -14.06
C ILE A 108 -4.26 5.59 -14.82
N GLU A 109 -3.20 4.87 -15.19
CA GLU A 109 -3.28 3.70 -16.09
C GLU A 109 -3.84 2.49 -15.34
N SER A 110 -3.30 2.18 -14.15
CA SER A 110 -3.81 1.16 -13.24
C SER A 110 -5.23 1.46 -12.76
N LEU A 111 -5.56 2.72 -12.49
CA LEU A 111 -6.91 3.11 -12.10
C LEU A 111 -7.91 2.94 -13.24
N ALA A 112 -7.56 3.33 -14.47
CA ALA A 112 -8.40 3.17 -15.65
C ALA A 112 -8.61 1.71 -16.04
N ALA A 113 -7.61 0.85 -15.81
CA ALA A 113 -7.68 -0.59 -16.09
C ALA A 113 -8.46 -1.39 -15.03
N ALA A 114 -8.63 -0.85 -13.82
CA ALA A 114 -9.29 -1.57 -12.73
C ALA A 114 -10.81 -1.69 -12.91
N ASP A 115 -11.38 -2.84 -12.51
CA ASP A 115 -12.83 -2.98 -12.38
C ASP A 115 -13.33 -2.17 -11.18
N ALA A 116 -14.18 -1.18 -11.43
CA ALA A 116 -14.64 -0.26 -10.40
C ALA A 116 -15.48 -0.94 -9.30
N LYS A 117 -16.22 -2.01 -9.62
CA LYS A 117 -17.03 -2.74 -8.63
C LYS A 117 -16.13 -3.61 -7.75
N ALA A 118 -15.17 -4.32 -8.35
CA ALA A 118 -14.20 -5.12 -7.61
C ALA A 118 -13.35 -4.23 -6.69
N LEU A 119 -12.86 -3.10 -7.22
CA LEU A 119 -12.06 -2.15 -6.46
C LEU A 119 -12.89 -1.50 -5.33
N SER A 120 -14.16 -1.21 -5.57
CA SER A 120 -15.08 -0.73 -4.53
C SER A 120 -15.26 -1.75 -3.40
N ALA A 121 -15.48 -3.03 -3.75
CA ALA A 121 -15.62 -4.10 -2.77
C ALA A 121 -14.33 -4.32 -1.95
N GLN A 122 -13.16 -4.17 -2.58
CA GLN A 122 -11.87 -4.36 -1.91
C GLN A 122 -11.48 -3.19 -1.01
N THR A 123 -11.77 -1.95 -1.42
CA THR A 123 -11.28 -0.74 -0.74
C THR A 123 -12.32 -0.07 0.15
N GLY A 124 -13.60 -0.40 -0.03
CA GLY A 124 -14.72 0.30 0.60
C GLY A 124 -15.03 1.67 -0.01
N VAL A 125 -14.27 2.11 -1.03
CA VAL A 125 -14.53 3.36 -1.75
C VAL A 125 -15.76 3.19 -2.65
N ASP A 126 -16.66 4.16 -2.67
CA ASP A 126 -17.89 4.10 -3.49
C ASP A 126 -17.55 3.98 -4.99
N ALA A 127 -18.21 3.03 -5.68
CA ALA A 127 -17.98 2.76 -7.09
C ALA A 127 -18.21 3.97 -8.00
N LYS A 128 -19.10 4.92 -7.64
CA LYS A 128 -19.33 6.17 -8.37
C LYS A 128 -18.14 7.12 -8.22
N VAL A 129 -17.50 7.15 -7.05
CA VAL A 129 -16.27 7.94 -6.83
C VAL A 129 -15.15 7.37 -7.68
N ILE A 130 -14.96 6.04 -7.68
CA ILE A 130 -13.98 5.37 -8.54
C ILE A 130 -14.25 5.66 -10.01
N ALA A 131 -15.49 5.47 -10.47
CA ALA A 131 -15.87 5.72 -11.87
C ALA A 131 -15.70 7.19 -12.29
N LYS A 132 -15.83 8.15 -11.35
CA LYS A 132 -15.53 9.56 -11.61
C LYS A 132 -14.03 9.80 -11.75
N LEU A 133 -13.21 9.18 -10.89
CA LEU A 133 -11.76 9.28 -10.96
C LEU A 133 -11.19 8.62 -12.22
N GLN A 134 -11.77 7.52 -12.69
CA GLN A 134 -11.39 6.86 -13.94
C GLN A 134 -11.59 7.72 -15.20
N LYS A 135 -12.42 8.76 -15.11
CA LYS A 135 -12.65 9.72 -16.22
C LYS A 135 -11.64 10.87 -16.23
N VAL A 136 -10.78 10.97 -15.23
CA VAL A 136 -9.71 11.96 -15.18
C VAL A 136 -8.70 11.63 -16.29
N LYS A 137 -8.57 12.54 -17.25
CA LYS A 137 -7.57 12.43 -18.33
C LYS A 137 -6.23 13.00 -17.88
N LYS A 138 -5.15 12.48 -18.49
CA LYS A 138 -3.75 12.93 -18.36
C LYS A 138 -3.63 14.43 -18.60
#